data_AF-A0A933SSW2-F1
#
_entry.id   AF-A0A933SSW2-F1
#
_cell.length_a   1.000
_cell.length_b   1.000
_cell.length_c   1.000
_cell.angle_alpha   90.00
_cell.angle_beta   90.00
_cell.angle_gamma   90.00
#
_symmetry.space_group_name_H-M   'P 1'
#
loop_
_entity.id
_entity.type
_entity.pdbx_description
1 polymer ?
#
loop_
_entity_poly.entity_id
_entity_poly.type
_entity_poly.pdbx_seq_one_letter_code
_entity_poly.pdbx_strand_id
1 'polypeptide(L)' 'MDIYWRKFIHSDPEILLGKPVVKGTRLSVEFILGLFAEGWTEQQVLENYL' A
#
# COMPACT_ATOMS: atom_id res chain seq x y z
N MET A 1 -1.59 -19.33 11.15
CA MET A 1 -0.87 -18.67 10.05
C MET A 1 -0.82 -17.20 10.35
N ASP A 2 0.28 -16.74 10.96
CA ASP A 2 0.49 -15.30 11.12
C ASP A 2 0.72 -14.68 9.75
N ILE A 3 -0.15 -13.75 9.39
CA ILE A 3 -0.17 -13.16 8.06
C ILE A 3 0.84 -12.02 8.04
N TYR A 4 1.96 -12.26 7.35
CA TYR A 4 3.18 -11.45 7.37
C TYR A 4 2.97 -10.00 6.91
N TRP A 5 1.92 -9.71 6.13
CA TRP A 5 1.64 -8.38 5.58
C TRP A 5 1.41 -7.29 6.65
N ARG A 6 0.91 -7.65 7.83
CA ARG A 6 0.68 -6.68 8.95
C ARG A 6 1.98 -6.03 9.43
N LYS A 7 3.14 -6.63 9.14
CA LYS A 7 4.44 -6.00 9.41
C LYS A 7 4.71 -4.80 8.49
N PHE A 8 4.09 -4.73 7.32
CA PHE A 8 4.36 -3.72 6.29
C PHE A 8 3.22 -2.72 6.10
N ILE A 9 2.06 -2.93 6.73
CA ILE A 9 0.91 -2.03 6.64
C ILE A 9 0.61 -1.46 8.02
N HIS A 10 0.31 -0.16 8.09
CA HIS A 10 -0.22 0.48 9.29
C HIS A 10 -1.46 1.32 8.96
N SER A 11 -2.22 1.67 9.98
CA SER A 11 -3.37 2.56 9.91
C SER A 11 -3.30 3.50 11.10
N ASP A 12 -3.40 4.78 10.83
CA ASP A 12 -3.32 5.86 11.82
C ASP A 12 -4.36 6.92 11.44
N PRO A 13 -5.32 7.28 12.31
CA PRO A 13 -6.32 8.31 12.02
C PRO A 13 -5.74 9.65 11.56
N GLU A 14 -4.53 9.99 12.00
CA GLU A 14 -3.83 11.22 11.61
C GLU A 14 -3.21 11.15 10.20
N ILE A 15 -3.10 9.94 9.62
CA ILE A 15 -2.50 9.68 8.31
C ILE A 15 -3.57 9.14 7.35
N LEU A 16 -3.84 9.90 6.29
CA LEU A 16 -4.85 9.55 5.27
C LEU A 16 -6.20 9.12 5.87
N LEU A 17 -6.62 9.77 6.96
CA LEU A 17 -7.89 9.51 7.64
C LEU A 17 -8.04 8.04 8.10
N GLY A 18 -6.93 7.39 8.49
CA GLY A 18 -6.95 6.01 8.97
C GLY A 18 -6.98 4.94 7.88
N LYS A 19 -6.83 5.31 6.60
CA LYS A 19 -6.70 4.31 5.54
C LYS A 19 -5.48 3.41 5.81
N PRO A 20 -5.52 2.11 5.46
CA PRO A 20 -4.34 1.26 5.50
C PRO A 20 -3.28 1.78 4.52
N VAL A 21 -2.06 1.99 5.01
CA VAL A 21 -0.93 2.55 4.27
C VAL A 21 0.29 1.62 4.36
N VAL A 22 1.07 1.54 3.29
CA VAL A 22 2.38 0.87 3.31
C VAL A 22 3.34 1.66 4.20
N LYS A 23 3.90 1.01 5.23
CA LYS A 23 4.80 1.63 6.20
C LYS A 23 5.98 2.31 5.51
N GLY A 24 6.33 3.50 6.00
CA GLY A 24 7.40 4.32 5.44
C GLY A 24 6.98 5.12 4.21
N THR A 25 5.72 5.02 3.77
CA THR A 25 5.18 5.77 2.65
C THR A 25 3.87 6.48 3.03
N ARG A 26 3.33 7.28 2.11
CA ARG A 26 1.95 7.80 2.19
C ARG A 26 1.05 7.16 1.12
N LEU A 27 1.36 5.92 0.72
CA LEU A 27 0.61 5.18 -0.29
C LEU A 27 -0.40 4.26 0.37
N SER A 28 -1.68 4.53 0.13
CA SER A 28 -2.76 3.66 0.62
C SER A 28 -2.73 2.31 -0.10
N VAL A 29 -3.10 1.24 0.60
CA VAL A 29 -3.24 -0.10 0.01
C VAL A 29 -4.28 -0.09 -1.13
N GLU A 30 -5.35 0.68 -0.97
CA GLU A 30 -6.38 0.91 -2.00
C GLU A 30 -5.78 1.44 -3.30
N PHE A 31 -4.91 2.45 -3.22
CA PHE A 31 -4.24 3.03 -4.39
C PHE A 31 -3.41 1.99 -5.15
N ILE A 32 -2.59 1.21 -4.43
CA ILE A 32 -1.75 0.15 -5.02
C ILE A 32 -2.62 -0.92 -5.70
N LEU A 33 -3.73 -1.33 -5.06
CA LEU A 33 -4.68 -2.27 -5.65
C LEU A 33 -5.37 -1.68 -6.89
N GLY A 34 -5.64 -0.37 -6.90
CA GLY A 34 -6.16 0.35 -8.07
C GLY A 34 -5.21 0.26 -9.27
N LEU A 35 -3.90 0.46 -9.07
CA LEU A 35 -2.90 0.29 -10.13
C LEU A 35 -2.92 -1.13 -10.70
N PHE A 36 -2.98 -2.15 -9.84
CA PHE A 36 -3.09 -3.54 -10.29
C PHE A 36 -4.41 -3.81 -11.03
N ALA A 37 -5.51 -3.19 -10.61
CA ALA A 37 -6.80 -3.30 -11.31
C ALA A 37 -6.75 -2.64 -12.71
N GLU A 38 -5.94 -1.60 -12.89
CA GLU A 38 -5.66 -0.98 -14.19
C GLU A 38 -4.66 -1.77 -15.04
N GLY A 39 -4.12 -2.89 -14.53
CA GLY A 39 -3.23 -3.78 -15.26
C GLY A 39 -1.74 -3.47 -15.10
N TRP A 40 -1.37 -2.64 -14.13
CA TRP A 40 0.05 -2.40 -13.83
C TRP A 40 0.74 -3.67 -13.34
N THR A 41 2.00 -3.86 -13.71
CA THR A 41 2.84 -4.92 -13.17
C THR A 41 3.42 -4.53 -11.82
N GLU A 42 3.81 -5.53 -11.01
CA GLU A 42 4.54 -5.30 -9.76
C GLU A 42 5.79 -4.42 -9.98
N GLN A 43 6.56 -4.70 -11.04
CA GLN A 43 7.75 -3.94 -11.39
C GLN A 43 7.42 -2.45 -11.64
N GLN A 44 6.35 -2.16 -12.38
CA GLN A 44 5.93 -0.78 -12.63
C GLN A 44 5.53 -0.08 -11.33
N VAL A 45 4.84 -0.78 -10.42
CA VAL A 45 4.49 -0.22 -9.11
C VAL A 45 5.73 0.09 -8.28
N LEU A 46 6.71 -0.82 -8.23
CA LEU A 46 7.97 -0.60 -7.51
C LEU A 46 8.74 0.59 -8.11
N GLU A 47 9.05 0.55 -9.40
CA GLU A 47 9.87 1.58 -10.06
C GLU A 47 9.27 2.99 -9.99
N ASN A 48 7.94 3.13 -9.91
CA ASN A 48 7.28 4.43 -9.87
C ASN A 48 6.90 4.89 -8.45
N TYR A 49 6.77 3.98 -7.48
CA TYR A 49 6.18 4.32 -6.18
C TYR A 49 6.87 3.72 -4.94
N LEU A 50 7.65 2.64 -5.04
CA LEU A 50 8.23 1.93 -3.89
C LEU A 50 9.72 1.59 -4.08
#